data_AF-A0A0Q8KDZ1-F1
#
_entry.id   AF-A0A0Q8KDZ1-F1
#
_cell.length_a   1.000
_cell.length_b   1.000
_cell.length_c   1.000
_cell.angle_alpha   90.00
_cell.angle_beta   90.00
_cell.angle_gamma   90.00
#
_symmetry.space_group_name_H-M   'P 1'
#
loop_
_entity.id
_entity.type
_entity.pdbx_description
1 polymer ?
#
loop_
_entity_poly.entity_id
_entity_poly.type
_entity_poly.pdbx_seq_one_letter_code
_entity_poly.pdbx_strand_id
1 'polypeptide(L)' 'MRNADMNALTIEARKDSHDTGCRTRFWSIQRDGKEIASLAKSDEAFSKYRVLAGSIYRSGFTNRAAALSFASTL' A
#
# COMPACT_ATOMS: atom_id res chain seq x y z
N MET A 1 -32.09 6.26 5.19
CA MET A 1 -31.42 6.32 3.87
C MET A 1 -29.94 6.04 4.09
N ARG A 2 -29.39 4.97 3.51
CA ARG A 2 -28.00 4.51 3.68
C ARG A 2 -27.08 5.41 2.84
N ASN A 3 -26.18 6.15 3.47
CA ASN A 3 -25.12 6.90 2.80
C ASN A 3 -23.94 7.04 3.79
N ALA A 4 -23.01 6.08 3.79
CA ALA A 4 -21.66 6.26 4.37
C ALA A 4 -20.66 5.12 4.06
N ASP A 5 -21.04 4.01 3.41
CA ASP A 5 -20.09 2.96 3.06
C ASP A 5 -19.31 3.31 1.77
N MET A 6 -18.64 4.46 1.77
CA MET A 6 -17.54 4.72 0.84
C MET A 6 -16.38 3.79 1.23
N ASN A 7 -16.43 2.53 0.78
CA ASN A 7 -15.36 1.51 0.84
C ASN A 7 -14.09 1.96 1.57
N ALA A 8 -14.13 1.96 2.90
CA ALA A 8 -13.04 2.50 3.69
C ALA A 8 -11.82 1.58 3.52
N LEU A 9 -10.77 2.06 2.85
CA LEU A 9 -9.52 1.32 2.77
C LEU A 9 -8.85 1.30 4.15
N THR A 10 -8.77 0.14 4.77
CA THR A 10 -8.04 -0.05 6.01
C THR A 10 -6.61 -0.54 5.70
N ILE A 11 -5.63 -0.05 6.47
CA ILE A 11 -4.23 -0.46 6.33
C ILE A 11 -3.85 -1.24 7.59
N GLU A 12 -3.89 -2.57 7.51
CA GLU A 12 -3.95 -3.37 8.74
C GLU A 12 -2.65 -4.07 9.14
N ALA A 13 -1.70 -4.29 8.24
CA ALA A 13 -0.52 -5.07 8.61
C ALA A 13 0.76 -4.44 8.10
N ARG A 14 1.56 -3.88 9.02
CA ARG A 14 2.93 -3.50 8.73
C ARG A 14 3.84 -4.72 8.93
N LYS A 15 4.45 -5.22 7.86
CA LYS A 15 5.51 -6.22 7.92
C LYS A 15 6.82 -5.58 7.47
N ASP A 16 7.86 -5.69 8.27
CA ASP A 16 9.19 -5.23 7.86
C ASP A 16 10.02 -6.44 7.39
N SER A 17 10.66 -6.32 6.24
CA SER A 17 11.69 -7.25 5.76
C SER A 17 13.05 -6.57 5.83
N HIS A 18 14.07 -7.30 6.27
CA HIS A 18 15.45 -6.84 6.27
C HIS A 18 16.22 -7.72 5.29
N ASP A 19 16.70 -7.13 4.21
CA ASP A 19 17.56 -7.80 3.25
C ASP A 19 18.78 -6.91 2.96
N THR A 20 19.97 -7.49 2.94
CA THR A 20 21.26 -6.81 2.65
C THR A 20 21.49 -5.47 3.35
N GLY A 21 20.95 -5.28 4.57
CA GLY A 21 21.09 -4.04 5.35
C GLY A 21 20.05 -2.95 5.04
N CYS A 22 19.13 -3.19 4.10
CA CYS A 22 18.02 -2.30 3.79
C CYS A 22 16.70 -2.84 4.39
N ARG A 23 15.97 -2.01 5.14
CA ARG A 23 14.65 -2.36 5.66
C ARG A 23 13.58 -1.98 4.65
N THR A 24 12.87 -2.98 4.11
CA THR A 24 11.64 -2.73 3.33
C THR A 24 10.43 -2.87 4.23
N ARG A 25 9.62 -1.81 4.30
CA ARG A 25 8.35 -1.79 5.00
C ARG A 25 7.24 -2.14 4.03
N PHE A 26 6.42 -3.12 4.39
CA PHE A 26 5.23 -3.54 3.66
C PHE A 26 3.98 -3.17 4.46
N TRP A 27 2.92 -2.78 3.78
CA TRP A 27 1.60 -2.56 4.35
C TRP A 27 0.54 -3.28 3.51
N SER A 28 -0.31 -4.10 4.13
CA SER A 28 -1.51 -4.63 3.46
C SER A 28 -2.59 -3.55 3.39
N ILE A 29 -3.16 -3.35 2.21
CA ILE A 29 -4.31 -2.48 1.95
C ILE A 29 -5.53 -3.38 1.80
N GLN A 30 -6.51 -3.19 2.67
CA GLN A 30 -7.73 -3.96 2.68
C GLN A 30 -8.94 -3.14 2.25
N ARG A 31 -9.92 -3.81 1.64
CA ARG A 31 -11.26 -3.32 1.36
C ARG A 31 -12.24 -4.42 1.78
N ASP A 32 -13.23 -4.08 2.58
CA ASP A 32 -14.23 -5.03 3.10
C ASP A 32 -13.61 -6.26 3.80
N GLY A 33 -12.52 -6.05 4.55
CA GLY A 33 -11.79 -7.11 5.26
C GLY A 33 -10.98 -8.05 4.36
N LYS A 34 -10.85 -7.73 3.07
CA LYS A 34 -10.03 -8.49 2.11
C LYS A 34 -8.85 -7.66 1.64
N GLU A 35 -7.67 -8.26 1.59
CA GLU A 35 -6.50 -7.61 0.99
C GLU A 35 -6.70 -7.43 -0.51
N ILE A 36 -6.66 -6.17 -0.98
CA ILE A 36 -6.76 -5.83 -2.40
C ILE A 36 -5.41 -5.44 -3.00
N ALA A 37 -4.48 -4.98 -2.16
CA ALA A 37 -3.17 -4.52 -2.57
C ALA A 37 -2.19 -4.56 -1.40
N SER A 38 -0.90 -4.56 -1.72
CA SER A 38 0.18 -4.33 -0.77
C SER A 38 0.97 -3.08 -1.19
N LEU A 39 1.38 -2.31 -0.20
CA LEU A 39 2.23 -1.13 -0.35
C LEU A 39 3.63 -1.48 0.17
N ALA A 40 4.68 -1.11 -0.54
CA ALA A 40 6.06 -1.31 -0.10
C ALA A 40 6.89 -0.02 -0.21
N LYS A 41 7.77 0.23 0.76
CA LYS A 41 8.78 1.30 0.71
C LYS A 41 10.05 0.85 1.42
N SER A 42 11.20 1.00 0.77
CA SER A 42 12.51 0.83 1.42
C SER A 42 12.81 2.02 2.33
N ASP A 43 13.67 1.82 3.32
CA ASP A 43 14.11 2.84 4.28
C ASP A 43 15.07 3.88 3.71
N GLU A 44 15.60 3.66 2.50
CA GLU A 44 16.41 4.64 1.77
C GLU A 44 15.71 6.01 1.65
N ALA A 45 16.51 7.08 1.77
CA ALA A 45 16.04 8.47 1.81
C ALA A 45 15.21 8.89 0.58
N PHE A 46 15.40 8.23 -0.56
CA PHE A 46 14.69 8.53 -1.82
C PHE A 46 13.84 7.37 -2.35
N SER A 47 13.69 6.28 -1.60
CA SER A 47 12.85 5.17 -2.01
C SER A 47 11.41 5.66 -2.23
N LYS A 48 10.86 5.32 -3.40
CA LYS A 48 9.46 5.56 -3.72
C LYS A 48 8.58 4.46 -3.12
N TYR A 49 7.31 4.78 -2.92
CA TYR A 49 6.30 3.79 -2.61
C TYR A 49 5.96 2.98 -3.86
N ARG A 50 5.66 1.71 -3.64
CA ARG A 50 5.28 0.71 -4.65
C ARG A 50 3.97 0.07 -4.24
N VAL A 51 3.04 -0.11 -5.17
CA VAL A 51 1.75 -0.78 -4.96
C VAL A 51 1.73 -2.04 -5.81
N LEU A 52 1.42 -3.17 -5.20
CA LEU A 52 1.23 -4.47 -5.85
C LEU A 52 -0.19 -4.97 -5.55
N ALA A 53 -0.99 -5.23 -6.58
CA ALA A 53 -2.37 -5.67 -6.48
C ALA A 53 -2.65 -6.76 -7.52
N GLY A 54 -2.58 -8.03 -7.13
CA GLY A 54 -2.66 -9.15 -8.07
C GLY A 54 -1.57 -9.05 -9.15
N SER A 55 -1.98 -8.91 -10.42
CA SER A 55 -1.08 -8.72 -11.57
C SER A 55 -0.63 -7.26 -11.81
N ILE A 56 -1.21 -6.30 -11.08
CA ILE A 56 -0.91 -4.88 -11.23
C ILE A 56 0.25 -4.51 -10.31
N TYR A 57 1.33 -4.01 -10.89
CA TYR A 57 2.44 -3.43 -10.15
C TYR A 57 2.66 -1.98 -10.60
N ARG A 58 2.65 -1.05 -9.65
CA ARG A 58 2.94 0.36 -9.93
C ARG A 58 3.93 0.92 -8.91
N SER A 59 4.99 1.52 -9.43
CA SER A 59 6.05 2.16 -8.65
C SER A 59 6.16 3.65 -8.95
N GLY A 60 6.84 4.39 -8.08
CA GLY A 60 7.20 5.79 -8.33
C GLY A 60 6.43 6.81 -7.49
N PHE A 61 5.54 6.37 -6.60
CA PHE A 61 4.80 7.27 -5.72
C PHE A 61 5.74 7.91 -4.70
N THR A 62 5.79 9.25 -4.67
CA THR A 62 6.68 10.00 -3.78
C THR A 62 6.17 10.05 -2.34
N ASN A 63 4.88 9.87 -2.14
CA ASN A 63 4.24 9.89 -0.85
C ASN A 63 3.20 8.76 -0.72
N ARG A 64 2.88 8.41 0.53
CA ARG A 64 1.95 7.34 0.87
C ARG A 64 0.53 7.63 0.35
N ALA A 65 0.08 8.88 0.43
CA ALA A 65 -1.29 9.26 0.06
C ALA A 65 -1.57 9.01 -1.44
N ALA A 66 -0.63 9.35 -2.32
CA ALA A 66 -0.75 9.12 -3.76
C ALA A 66 -0.80 7.61 -4.10
N ALA A 67 0.02 6.81 -3.40
CA ALA A 67 -0.01 5.36 -3.57
C ALA A 67 -1.35 4.75 -3.11
N LEU A 68 -1.91 5.25 -2.01
CA LEU A 68 -3.21 4.83 -1.51
C LEU A 68 -4.36 5.28 -2.41
N SER A 69 -4.30 6.51 -2.94
CA SER A 69 -5.29 7.01 -3.91
C SER A 69 -5.28 6.21 -5.20
N PHE A 70 -4.13 5.68 -5.62
CA PHE A 70 -4.09 4.72 -6.72
C PHE A 70 -4.73 3.39 -6.32
N ALA A 71 -4.37 2.83 -5.17
CA ALA A 71 -4.95 1.58 -4.69
C ALA A 71 -6.48 1.64 -4.51
N SER A 72 -7.05 2.81 -4.20
CA SER A 72 -8.51 2.99 -4.14
C SER A 72 -9.22 2.95 -5.48
N THR A 73 -8.50 3.12 -6.59
CA THR A 73 -9.08 3.04 -7.96
C THR A 73 -9.06 1.62 -8.54
N LEU A 74 -8.37 0.69 -7.86
CA LEU A 74 -8.37 -0.74 -8.17
C LEU A 74 -9.63 -1.41 -7.63
#